data_AF-A0A946GNZ3-F1
#
_entry.id   AF-A0A946GNZ3-F1
#
_cell.length_a   1.000
_cell.length_b   1.000
_cell.length_c   1.000
_cell.angle_alpha   90.00
_cell.angle_beta   90.00
_cell.angle_gamma   90.00
#
_symmetry.space_group_name_H-M   'P 1'
#
loop_
_entity.id
_entity.type
_entity.pdbx_description
1 polymer ?
#
loop_
_entity_poly.entity_id
_entity_poly.type
_entity_poly.pdbx_seq_one_letter_code
_entity_poly.pdbx_strand_id
1 'polypeptide(L)'
;MEKLRDIVDEAVDKLDGSLSEDQTKAITKVIEAAVIRGMLEGQHRAVDACNSIGEAEQDIAHKIATAIRKKNDALIVSLSAMR
;
A
#
# COMPACT_ATOMS: atom_id res chain seq x y z
N MET A 1 -7.98 5.55 -0.24
CA MET A 1 -7.07 6.71 -0.38
C MET A 1 -7.09 7.59 0.85
N GLU A 2 -8.26 7.93 1.39
CA GLU A 2 -8.43 8.62 2.68
C GLU A 2 -7.57 8.00 3.79
N LYS A 3 -7.73 6.70 4.05
CA LYS A 3 -6.91 5.97 5.05
C LYS A 3 -5.39 6.02 4.85
N LEU A 4 -4.90 6.21 3.62
CA LEU A 4 -3.46 6.28 3.36
C LEU A 4 -2.94 7.67 3.69
N ARG A 5 -3.71 8.71 3.35
CA ARG A 5 -3.48 10.08 3.80
C ARG A 5 -3.49 10.15 5.31
N ASP A 6 -4.49 9.57 5.98
CA ASP A 6 -4.57 9.59 7.45
C ASP A 6 -3.29 9.02 8.11
N ILE A 7 -2.73 7.94 7.56
CA ILE A 7 -1.49 7.33 8.08
C ILE A 7 -0.28 8.24 7.85
N VAL A 8 -0.19 8.86 6.67
CA VAL A 8 0.90 9.78 6.33
C VAL A 8 0.80 11.04 7.19
N ASP A 9 -0.39 11.60 7.32
CA ASP A 9 -0.68 12.80 8.10
C ASP A 9 -0.41 12.55 9.59
N GLU A 10 -0.86 11.42 10.17
CA GLU A 10 -0.52 11.05 11.57
C GLU A 10 1.00 10.92 11.79
N ALA A 11 1.72 10.37 10.81
CA ALA A 11 3.17 10.21 10.90
C ALA A 11 3.91 11.55 10.78
N VAL A 12 3.40 12.48 9.96
CA VAL A 12 3.94 13.83 9.80
C VAL A 12 3.61 14.70 11.02
N ASP A 13 2.39 14.60 11.57
CA ASP A 13 1.96 15.32 12.78
C ASP A 13 2.86 14.99 13.98
N LYS A 14 3.34 13.75 14.09
CA LYS A 14 4.31 13.35 15.14
C LYS A 14 5.69 14.01 14.97
N LEU A 15 5.96 14.59 13.82
CA LEU A 15 7.20 15.30 13.51
C LEU A 15 7.00 16.83 13.50
N ASP A 16 5.79 17.31 13.81
CA ASP A 16 5.45 18.71 13.78
C ASP A 16 6.32 19.55 14.74
N GLY A 17 6.65 20.77 14.34
CA GLY A 17 7.57 21.67 15.05
C GLY A 17 9.05 21.25 15.06
N SER A 18 9.41 20.07 14.53
CA SER A 18 10.79 19.57 14.48
C SER A 18 11.47 19.76 13.12
N LEU A 19 10.70 20.18 12.11
CA LEU A 19 11.11 20.23 10.71
C LEU A 19 10.68 21.54 10.05
N SER A 20 11.46 22.03 9.10
CA SER A 20 11.04 23.14 8.23
C SER A 20 9.96 22.68 7.24
N GLU A 21 9.19 23.61 6.66
CA GLU A 21 8.16 23.27 5.66
C GLU A 21 8.71 22.43 4.48
N ASP A 22 9.92 22.73 4.03
CA ASP A 22 10.56 21.99 2.94
C ASP A 22 10.95 20.56 3.37
N GLN A 23 11.42 20.41 4.61
CA GLN A 23 11.71 19.09 5.18
C GLN A 23 10.42 18.29 5.40
N THR A 24 9.35 18.93 5.87
CA THR A 24 8.03 18.32 6.03
C THR A 24 7.54 17.78 4.68
N LYS A 25 7.55 18.59 3.62
CA LYS A 25 7.17 18.15 2.27
C LYS A 25 8.01 16.97 1.77
N ALA A 26 9.33 17.00 2.01
CA ALA A 26 10.21 15.91 1.60
C ALA A 26 9.91 14.62 2.38
N ILE A 27 9.67 14.72 3.69
CA ILE A 27 9.37 13.60 4.56
C ILE A 27 8.00 13.00 4.28
N THR A 28 6.97 13.81 4.03
CA THR A 28 5.65 13.35 3.58
C THR A 28 5.78 12.44 2.36
N LYS A 29 6.56 12.85 1.35
CA LYS A 29 6.78 12.03 0.13
C LYS A 29 7.51 10.72 0.42
N VAL A 30 8.47 10.73 1.35
CA VAL A 30 9.20 9.52 1.74
C VAL A 30 8.30 8.55 2.50
N ILE A 31 7.50 9.05 3.44
CA ILE A 31 6.55 8.24 4.22
C ILE A 31 5.48 7.67 3.30
N GLU A 32 4.90 8.48 2.43
CA GLU A 32 3.92 8.03 1.43
C GLU A 32 4.50 6.90 0.56
N ALA A 33 5.73 7.08 0.04
CA ALA A 33 6.39 6.04 -0.75
C ALA A 33 6.72 4.76 0.05
N ALA A 34 6.97 4.85 1.35
CA ALA A 34 7.21 3.70 2.21
C ALA A 34 5.91 2.93 2.50
N VAL A 35 4.83 3.65 2.83
CA VAL A 35 3.50 3.05 3.07
C VAL A 35 2.98 2.34 1.83
N ILE A 36 3.10 2.97 0.65
CA ILE A 36 2.75 2.36 -0.64
C ILE A 36 3.51 1.05 -0.85
N ARG A 37 4.84 1.06 -0.66
CA ARG A 37 5.68 -0.14 -0.82
C ARG A 37 5.24 -1.25 0.13
N GLY A 38 5.01 -0.94 1.41
CA GLY A 38 4.55 -1.91 2.39
C GLY A 38 3.19 -2.53 2.03
N MET A 39 2.25 -1.73 1.52
CA MET A 39 0.95 -2.22 1.07
C MET A 39 1.07 -3.17 -0.13
N LEU A 40 1.85 -2.80 -1.14
CA LEU A 40 2.08 -3.63 -2.32
C LEU A 40 2.77 -4.95 -1.95
N GLU A 41 3.76 -4.91 -1.07
CA GLU A 41 4.46 -6.09 -0.60
C GLU A 41 3.55 -7.03 0.19
N GLY A 42 2.72 -6.50 1.09
CA GLY A 42 1.72 -7.30 1.81
C GLY A 42 0.73 -7.99 0.88
N GLN A 43 0.33 -7.31 -0.20
CA GLN A 43 -0.57 -7.88 -1.20
C GLN A 43 0.10 -8.96 -2.07
N HIS A 44 1.39 -8.80 -2.42
CA HIS A 44 2.15 -9.85 -3.10
C HIS A 44 2.25 -11.10 -2.24
N ARG A 45 2.60 -10.96 -0.96
CA ARG A 45 2.65 -12.09 -0.02
C ARG A 45 1.30 -12.80 0.10
N ALA A 46 0.19 -12.05 0.07
CA ALA A 46 -1.16 -12.64 0.12
C ALA A 46 -1.49 -13.46 -1.16
N VAL A 47 -1.04 -13.00 -2.33
CA VAL A 47 -1.15 -13.77 -3.59
C VAL A 47 -0.28 -15.01 -3.55
N ASP A 48 0.95 -14.91 -3.07
CA ASP A 48 1.88 -16.05 -2.95
C ASP A 48 1.34 -17.11 -1.98
N ALA A 49 0.77 -16.68 -0.86
CA ALA A 49 0.09 -17.57 0.08
C ALA A 49 -1.06 -18.33 -0.59
N CYS A 50 -1.88 -17.66 -1.41
CA CYS A 50 -2.94 -18.32 -2.17
C CYS A 50 -2.38 -19.34 -3.18
N ASN A 51 -1.28 -19.02 -3.86
CA ASN A 51 -0.67 -19.92 -4.83
C ASN A 51 0.00 -21.15 -4.18
N SER A 52 0.25 -21.12 -2.87
CA SER A 52 0.84 -22.24 -2.12
C SER A 52 -0.17 -23.27 -1.61
N ILE A 53 -1.47 -23.05 -1.85
CA ILE A 53 -2.55 -23.94 -1.40
C ILE A 53 -2.63 -25.19 -2.29
N GLY A 54 -2.89 -26.35 -1.68
CA GLY A 54 -3.02 -27.64 -2.38
C GLY A 54 -4.26 -27.74 -3.28
N GLU A 55 -4.28 -28.76 -4.16
CA GLU A 55 -5.26 -28.92 -5.25
C GLU A 55 -6.73 -28.83 -4.82
N ALA A 56 -7.06 -29.26 -3.59
CA ALA A 56 -8.44 -29.28 -3.08
C ALA A 56 -9.11 -27.89 -2.99
N GLU A 57 -8.32 -26.83 -2.81
CA GLU A 57 -8.81 -25.45 -2.62
C GLU A 57 -8.27 -24.47 -3.68
N GLN A 58 -7.55 -24.99 -4.69
CA GLN A 58 -6.83 -24.21 -5.69
C GLN A 58 -7.74 -23.23 -6.46
N ASP A 59 -8.96 -23.64 -6.79
CA ASP A 59 -9.94 -22.78 -7.47
C ASP A 59 -10.35 -21.56 -6.64
N ILE A 60 -10.54 -21.75 -5.33
CA ILE A 60 -10.89 -20.66 -4.41
C ILE A 60 -9.68 -19.76 -4.21
N ALA A 61 -8.50 -20.34 -4.01
CA ALA A 61 -7.26 -19.61 -3.86
C ALA A 61 -6.95 -18.74 -5.10
N HIS A 62 -7.16 -19.26 -6.31
CA HIS A 62 -6.96 -18.52 -7.55
C HIS A 62 -7.94 -17.35 -7.69
N LYS A 63 -9.21 -17.53 -7.30
CA LYS A 63 -10.20 -16.44 -7.28
C LYS A 63 -9.79 -15.33 -6.31
N ILE A 64 -9.32 -15.69 -5.11
CA ILE A 64 -8.86 -14.74 -4.10
C ILE A 64 -7.61 -13.99 -4.60
N ALA A 65 -6.63 -14.70 -5.14
CA ALA A 65 -5.42 -14.12 -5.73
C ALA A 65 -5.75 -13.12 -6.85
N THR A 66 -6.69 -13.47 -7.73
CA THR A 66 -7.16 -12.60 -8.81
C THR A 66 -7.85 -11.34 -8.28
N ALA A 67 -8.68 -11.47 -7.24
CA ALA A 67 -9.33 -10.33 -6.62
C ALA A 67 -8.33 -9.39 -5.93
N ILE A 68 -7.29 -9.95 -5.30
CA ILE A 68 -6.19 -9.17 -4.72
C ILE A 68 -5.46 -8.39 -5.82
N ARG A 69 -5.04 -9.06 -6.92
CA ARG A 69 -4.36 -8.39 -8.04
C ARG A 69 -5.17 -7.23 -8.62
N LYS A 70 -6.47 -7.43 -8.87
CA LYS A 70 -7.35 -6.34 -9.36
C LYS A 70 -7.40 -5.14 -8.41
N LYS A 71 -7.40 -5.37 -7.09
CA LYS A 71 -7.34 -4.29 -6.11
C LYS A 71 -5.97 -3.60 -6.10
N ASN A 72 -4.89 -4.33 -6.29
CA ASN A 72 -3.54 -3.76 -6.41
C ASN A 72 -3.45 -2.85 -7.63
N ASP A 73 -3.96 -3.29 -8.79
CA ASP A 73 -3.93 -2.48 -10.01
C ASP A 73 -4.69 -1.17 -9.83
N ALA A 74 -5.88 -1.22 -9.21
CA ALA A 74 -6.65 -0.02 -8.87
C ALA A 74 -5.91 0.91 -7.89
N LEU A 75 -5.20 0.33 -6.91
CA LEU A 75 -4.36 1.08 -5.97
C LEU A 75 -3.20 1.77 -6.70
N ILE A 76 -2.47 1.06 -7.55
CA ILE A 76 -1.36 1.62 -8.34
C ILE A 76 -1.84 2.76 -9.24
N VAL A 77 -2.97 2.58 -9.93
CA VAL A 77 -3.56 3.64 -10.76
C VAL A 77 -3.93 4.86 -9.92
N SER A 78 -4.57 4.65 -8.77
CA SER A 78 -4.97 5.75 -7.88
C SER A 78 -3.75 6.52 -7.33
N LEU A 79 -2.68 5.81 -6.99
CA LEU A 79 -1.44 6.39 -6.50
C LEU A 79 -0.67 7.12 -7.62
N SER A 80 -0.66 6.56 -8.82
CA SER A 80 -0.01 7.18 -9.99
C SER A 80 -0.70 8.48 -10.40
N ALA A 81 -2.02 8.58 -10.22
CA ALA A 81 -2.79 9.79 -10.48
C ALA A 81 -2.60 10.90 -9.43
N MET A 82 -2.02 10.60 -8.27
CA MET A 82 -1.70 11.57 -7.21
C MET A 82 -0.29 12.15 -7.30
N ARG A 83 0.54 11.61 -8.20
CA ARG A 83 1.90 12.10 -8.47
C ARG A 83 1.90 13.24 -9.48
#